data_AF-A0A958ITM7-F1
#
_entry.id   AF-A0A958ITM7-F1
#
_cell.length_a   1.000
_cell.length_b   1.000
_cell.length_c   1.000
_cell.angle_alpha   90.00
_cell.angle_beta   90.00
_cell.angle_gamma   90.00
#
_symmetry.space_group_name_H-M   'P 1'
#
loop_
_entity.id
_entity.type
_entity.pdbx_description
1 polymer ?
#
loop_
_entity_poly.entity_id
_entity_poly.type
_entity_poly.pdbx_seq_one_letter_code
_entity_poly.pdbx_strand_id
1 'polypeptide(L)'
;HLELNFLFRKEIWISVITELVETEDEIYFVDEGRQLPFMFRSWRHWHRLIRQGEQTLIVDDITYQGRIKLLDYLLYPVLKLQFLYRRPVYRRWLDNG
;
A
#
# COMPACT_ATOMS: atom_id res chain seq x y z
N HIS A 1 -10.13 5.36 -6.70
CA HIS A 1 -9.70 6.19 -7.84
C HIS A 1 -8.84 7.33 -7.27
N LEU A 2 -7.58 7.43 -7.68
CA LEU A 2 -6.63 8.44 -7.21
C LEU A 2 -5.99 9.12 -8.43
N GLU A 3 -5.90 10.44 -8.41
CA GLU A 3 -5.21 11.23 -9.44
C GLU A 3 -3.88 11.73 -8.86
N LEU A 4 -2.78 11.38 -9.53
CA LEU A 4 -1.43 11.84 -9.19
C LEU A 4 -1.04 12.98 -10.13
N ASN A 5 -0.85 14.16 -9.54
CA ASN A 5 -0.37 15.33 -10.25
C ASN A 5 1.16 15.40 -10.13
N PHE A 6 1.86 15.04 -11.21
CA PHE A 6 3.29 15.29 -11.36
C PHE A 6 3.50 16.60 -12.12
N LEU A 7 4.67 17.24 -11.95
CA LEU A 7 4.96 18.59 -12.49
C LEU A 7 4.54 18.80 -13.96
N PHE A 8 4.63 17.75 -14.79
CA PHE A 8 4.29 17.83 -16.22
C PHE A 8 3.26 16.80 -16.69
N ARG A 9 2.73 15.96 -15.79
CA ARG A 9 1.82 14.86 -16.16
C ARG A 9 0.82 14.57 -15.05
N LYS A 10 -0.41 14.28 -15.47
CA LYS A 10 -1.46 13.73 -14.61
C LYS A 10 -1.57 12.26 -14.87
N GLU A 11 -1.51 11.46 -13.82
CA GLU A 11 -1.59 10.02 -13.94
C GLU A 11 -2.65 9.45 -13.01
N ILE A 12 -3.38 8.48 -13.52
CA ILE A 12 -4.52 7.89 -12.82
C ILE A 12 -4.04 6.58 -12.18
N TRP A 13 -4.37 6.43 -10.91
CA TRP A 13 -4.25 5.17 -10.18
C TRP A 13 -5.64 4.66 -9.82
N ILE A 14 -5.98 3.49 -10.35
CA ILE A 14 -7.19 2.74 -10.00
C ILE A 14 -6.74 1.39 -9.45
N SER A 15 -6.99 1.14 -8.16
CA SER A 15 -6.93 -0.19 -7.56
C SER A 15 -8.34 -0.74 -7.37
N VAL A 16 -8.45 -2.07 -7.34
CA VAL A 16 -9.67 -2.80 -6.96
C VAL A 16 -9.36 -3.70 -5.76
N ILE A 17 -10.31 -3.84 -4.84
CA ILE A 17 -10.21 -4.82 -3.76
C ILE A 17 -10.52 -6.18 -4.37
N THR A 18 -9.56 -7.09 -4.34
CA THR A 18 -9.68 -8.44 -4.90
C THR A 18 -10.01 -9.48 -3.85
N GLU A 19 -9.69 -9.17 -2.60
CA GLU A 19 -9.89 -10.05 -1.46
C GLU A 19 -10.16 -9.20 -0.21
N LEU A 20 -11.10 -9.64 0.62
CA LEU A 20 -11.43 -9.07 1.92
C LEU A 20 -11.80 -10.22 2.85
N VAL A 21 -11.10 -10.30 3.98
CA VAL A 21 -11.34 -11.30 5.01
C VAL A 21 -11.36 -10.60 6.36
N GLU A 22 -12.32 -11.01 7.19
CA GLU A 22 -12.51 -10.54 8.55
C GLU A 22 -12.68 -11.75 9.45
N THR A 23 -11.76 -11.92 10.38
CA THR A 23 -11.77 -12.98 11.40
C THR A 23 -11.49 -12.36 12.77
N GLU A 24 -11.59 -13.17 13.83
CA GLU A 24 -11.27 -12.70 15.18
C GLU A 24 -9.79 -12.32 15.35
N ASP A 25 -8.89 -13.02 14.66
CA ASP A 25 -7.44 -12.86 14.80
C ASP A 25 -6.84 -11.93 13.74
N GLU A 26 -7.48 -11.79 12.59
CA GLU A 26 -6.97 -11.02 11.47
C GLU A 26 -8.08 -10.41 10.62
N ILE A 27 -7.88 -9.14 10.25
CA ILE A 27 -8.63 -8.47 9.20
C ILE A 27 -7.65 -8.10 8.11
N TYR A 28 -7.92 -8.52 6.87
CA TYR A 28 -7.10 -8.11 5.75
C TYR A 28 -7.91 -7.83 4.49
N PHE A 29 -7.34 -7.00 3.63
CA PHE A 29 -7.81 -6.82 2.28
C PHE A 29 -6.64 -6.66 1.32
N VAL A 30 -6.86 -7.11 0.08
CA VAL A 30 -5.86 -7.04 -0.99
C VAL A 30 -6.33 -6.06 -2.04
N ASP A 31 -5.59 -4.97 -2.22
CA ASP A 31 -5.77 -4.05 -3.33
C ASP A 31 -4.82 -4.40 -4.49
N GLU A 32 -5.39 -4.54 -5.69
CA GLU A 32 -4.63 -4.79 -6.92
C GLU A 32 -4.83 -3.65 -7.92
N GLY A 33 -3.72 -3.24 -8.54
CA GLY A 33 -3.69 -2.17 -9.52
C GLY A 33 -4.37 -2.56 -10.83
N ARG A 34 -5.48 -1.88 -11.16
CA ARG A 34 -6.19 -2.01 -12.45
C ARG A 34 -5.68 -1.03 -13.51
N GLN A 35 -5.42 0.20 -13.10
CA GLN A 35 -4.75 1.22 -13.91
C GLN A 35 -3.70 1.88 -13.05
N LEU A 36 -2.46 1.86 -13.52
CA LEU A 36 -1.32 2.28 -12.72
C LEU A 36 -0.55 3.42 -13.40
N PRO A 37 0.11 4.28 -12.59
CA PRO A 37 1.07 5.26 -13.09
C PRO A 37 2.15 4.61 -13.96
N PHE A 38 2.78 5.40 -14.83
CA PHE A 38 3.76 4.94 -15.81
C PHE A 38 4.95 4.19 -15.19
N MET A 39 5.24 4.43 -13.91
CA MET A 39 6.35 3.79 -13.21
C MET A 39 6.07 2.31 -12.93
N PHE A 40 4.81 1.94 -12.74
CA PHE A 40 4.40 0.60 -12.33
C PHE A 40 3.88 -0.21 -13.53
N ARG A 41 4.18 -1.50 -13.49
CA ARG A 41 3.63 -2.55 -14.35
C ARG A 41 2.58 -3.37 -13.61
N SER A 42 2.84 -3.69 -12.35
CA SER A 42 1.88 -4.35 -11.47
C SER A 42 1.98 -3.79 -10.05
N TRP A 43 0.87 -3.91 -9.34
CA TRP A 43 0.73 -3.53 -7.94
C TRP A 43 -0.22 -4.51 -7.28
N ARG A 44 0.21 -5.09 -6.17
CA ARG A 44 -0.61 -5.87 -5.26
C ARG A 44 -0.19 -5.53 -3.84
N HIS A 45 -1.14 -5.14 -3.02
CA HIS A 45 -0.88 -4.70 -1.67
C HIS A 45 -1.85 -5.34 -0.70
N TRP A 46 -1.29 -6.09 0.24
CA TRP A 46 -2.00 -6.71 1.33
C TRP A 46 -1.94 -5.79 2.53
N HIS A 47 -3.09 -5.29 2.90
CA HIS A 47 -3.27 -4.56 4.14
C HIS A 47 -3.77 -5.53 5.19
N ARG A 48 -2.98 -5.77 6.23
CA ARG A 48 -3.29 -6.76 7.27
C ARG A 48 -3.28 -6.10 8.64
N LEU A 49 -4.31 -6.37 9.42
CA LEU A 49 -4.46 -5.99 10.82
C LEU A 49 -4.54 -7.29 11.61
N ILE A 50 -3.48 -7.60 12.34
CA ILE A 50 -3.34 -8.87 13.05
C ILE A 50 -3.42 -8.59 14.55
N ARG A 51 -4.30 -9.30 15.25
CA ARG A 51 -4.39 -9.24 16.71
C ARG A 51 -3.11 -9.80 17.32
N GLN A 52 -2.51 -9.05 18.24
CA GLN A 52 -1.38 -9.48 19.06
C GLN A 52 -1.65 -9.17 20.53
N GLY A 53 -2.47 -10.01 21.16
CA GLY A 53 -2.93 -9.78 22.54
C GLY A 53 -3.76 -8.49 22.61
N GLU A 54 -3.33 -7.55 23.45
CA GLU A 54 -3.96 -6.22 23.57
C GLU A 54 -3.51 -5.23 22.49
N GLN A 55 -2.58 -5.62 21.62
CA GLN A 55 -2.04 -4.78 20.55
C GLN A 55 -2.56 -5.25 19.18
N THR A 56 -2.46 -4.36 18.19
CA THR A 56 -2.71 -4.70 16.78
C THR A 56 -1.43 -4.50 15.98
N LEU A 57 -1.00 -5.54 15.29
CA LEU A 57 0.10 -5.48 14.33
C LEU A 57 -0.44 -5.11 12.95
N ILE A 58 -0.04 -3.94 12.46
CA ILE A 58 -0.35 -3.49 11.10
C ILE A 58 0.78 -3.93 10.16
N VAL A 59 0.45 -4.69 9.13
CA VAL A 59 1.38 -5.14 8.08
C VAL A 59 0.90 -4.64 6.72
N ASP A 60 1.75 -3.85 6.07
CA ASP A 60 1.63 -3.47 4.66
C ASP A 60 2.59 -4.38 3.86
N ASP A 61 2.06 -5.42 3.22
CA ASP A 61 2.84 -6.34 2.37
C ASP A 61 2.61 -6.03 0.88
N ILE A 62 3.64 -5.45 0.25
CA ILE A 62 3.55 -4.86 -1.08
C ILE A 62 4.39 -5.68 -2.05
N THR A 63 3.73 -6.24 -3.04
CA THR A 63 4.37 -6.80 -4.23
C THR A 63 4.11 -5.88 -5.41
N TYR A 64 5.17 -5.35 -6.01
CA TYR A 64 5.08 -4.49 -7.18
C TYR A 64 6.12 -4.87 -8.22
N GLN A 65 5.87 -4.43 -9.44
CA GLN A 65 6.84 -4.49 -10.51
C GLN A 65 6.85 -3.16 -11.24
N GLY A 66 8.03 -2.59 -11.47
CA GLY A 66 8.27 -1.47 -12.36
C GLY A 66 8.20 -1.90 -13.83
N ARG A 67 8.03 -0.93 -14.73
CA ARG A 67 8.00 -1.23 -16.17
C ARG A 67 9.36 -1.66 -16.75
N ILE A 68 10.43 -1.29 -16.07
CA ILE A 68 11.81 -1.69 -16.39
C ILE A 68 12.56 -2.01 -15.09
N LYS A 69 13.61 -2.84 -15.17
CA LYS A 69 14.40 -3.26 -13.99
C LYS A 69 14.95 -2.09 -13.18
N LEU A 70 15.36 -1.00 -13.83
CA LEU A 70 15.83 0.20 -13.13
C LEU A 70 14.76 0.77 -12.20
N LEU A 71 13.49 0.76 -12.64
CA LEU A 71 12.38 1.24 -11.82
C LEU A 71 12.10 0.32 -10.63
N ASP A 72 12.30 -1.00 -10.75
CA ASP A 72 12.22 -1.91 -9.59
C ASP A 72 13.15 -1.44 -8.47
N TYR A 73 14.42 -1.14 -8.81
CA TYR A 73 15.40 -0.68 -7.84
C TYR A 73 15.13 0.72 -7.29
N LEU A 74 14.70 1.66 -8.14
CA LEU A 74 14.44 3.05 -7.73
C LEU A 74 13.16 3.18 -6.90
N LEU A 75 12.13 2.39 -7.20
CA LEU A 75 10.87 2.41 -6.47
C LEU A 75 11.02 1.83 -5.07
N TYR A 76 11.92 0.86 -4.85
CA TYR A 76 12.13 0.24 -3.54
C TYR A 76 12.37 1.24 -2.39
N PRO A 77 13.39 2.12 -2.45
CA PRO A 77 13.60 3.09 -1.39
C PRO A 77 12.46 4.11 -1.27
N VAL A 78 11.86 4.52 -2.38
CA VAL A 78 10.74 5.49 -2.39
C VAL A 78 9.53 4.92 -1.67
N LEU A 79 9.10 3.72 -2.04
CA LEU A 79 8.00 3.03 -1.38
C LEU A 79 8.34 2.77 0.09
N LYS A 80 9.52 2.26 0.40
CA LYS A 80 9.94 2.01 1.79
C LYS A 80 9.82 3.28 2.65
N LEU A 81 10.26 4.44 2.15
CA LEU A 81 10.13 5.71 2.85
C LEU A 81 8.67 6.15 2.99
N GLN A 82 7.88 6.04 1.92
CA GLN A 82 6.46 6.39 1.93
C GLN A 82 5.68 5.60 2.99
N PHE A 83 5.91 4.29 3.10
CA PHE A 83 5.23 3.44 4.10
C PHE A 83 5.83 3.60 5.50
N LEU A 84 7.13 3.88 5.63
CA LEU A 84 7.73 4.21 6.92
C LEU A 84 7.09 5.47 7.54
N TYR A 85 6.79 6.48 6.71
CA TYR A 85 6.12 7.71 7.13
C TYR A 85 4.70 7.47 7.69
N ARG A 86 4.02 6.38 7.30
CA ARG A 86 2.68 6.06 7.82
C ARG A 86 2.68 5.59 9.27
N ARG A 87 3.79 5.01 9.75
CA ARG A 87 3.91 4.48 11.12
C ARG A 87 3.47 5.48 12.22
N PRO A 88 3.98 6.73 12.27
CA PRO A 88 3.53 7.70 13.27
C PRO A 88 2.07 8.10 13.13
N VAL A 89 1.51 8.09 11.90
CA VAL A 89 0.10 8.41 11.66
C VAL A 89 -0.79 7.32 12.26
N TYR A 90 -0.47 6.04 12.02
CA TYR A 90 -1.23 4.92 12.59
C TYR A 90 -1.22 4.92 14.12
N ARG A 91 -0.06 5.17 14.75
CA ARG A 91 0.00 5.31 16.21
C ARG A 91 -0.94 6.39 16.71
N ARG A 92 -0.89 7.60 16.13
CA ARG A 92 -1.78 8.69 16.55
C ARG A 92 -3.26 8.35 16.42
N TRP A 93 -3.69 7.68 15.36
CA TRP A 93 -5.11 7.35 15.19
C TRP A 93 -5.58 6.26 16.13
N LEU A 94 -4.75 5.24 16.38
CA LEU A 94 -5.09 4.14 17.29
C LEU A 94 -4.97 4.56 18.76
N ASP A 95 -4.02 5.43 19.11
CA ASP A 95 -3.82 5.91 20.48
C ASP A 95 -4.89 6.94 20.92
N ASN A 96 -5.57 7.61 19.98
CA ASN A 96 -6.62 8.60 20.24
C ASN A 96 -8.06 8.05 20.02
N GLY A 97 -8.17 6.76 19.73
CA GLY A 97 -9.44 6.08 19.43
C GLY A 97 -10.08 5.42 20.64
#